data_AF-A0A2N2IRM0-F1
#
_entry.id   AF-A0A2N2IRM0-F1
#
_cell.length_a   1.000
_cell.length_b   1.000
_cell.length_c   1.000
_cell.angle_alpha   90.00
_cell.angle_beta   90.00
_cell.angle_gamma   90.00
#
_symmetry.space_group_name_H-M   'P 1'
#
loop_
_entity.id
_entity.type
_entity.pdbx_description
1 polymer ?
#
loop_
_entity_poly.entity_id
_entity_poly.type
_entity_poly.pdbx_seq_one_letter_code
_entity_poly.pdbx_strand_id
1 'polypeptide(L)'
;MSEEKLISIEELSALVPAIAPEQWVAHETGLPLRQVAATMQLLDEGATVPFISRYRKEATGGLDEVAVTSIRDQAQEVREFADRRRSILESVAEQGKLTPVLLGLFLDATRRTELEDLYLPYKRKRLTRADKARGRGLEPLALVLLGQAPLPASGLEAEAARHVNPDQDVPDVEAALAGARDICAEVVSEHVALREALRDWMRASGRLASTVIRGKETEAAQFRDYHDYAEPLARVPSHRVLAVARGENEQLLRVHVEVEKAEAPARIQRFFPTPEPRLARQWELIREDAWERLLHPGLESELRRELKDRADREAIAIFVGNLRELLMSPPLGAKRVMALDPGFRTGCKVAVLNAQGTFLAHKTIYPHPPREEVEFAQKIVARMIDEYQVESIAVGSGTAGRETE
;
A
#
# COMPACT_ATOMS: atom_id res chain seq x y z
N MET A 1 38.12 12.57 -16.33
CA MET A 1 37.00 12.33 -15.40
C MET A 1 37.62 12.22 -14.02
N SER A 2 37.34 13.15 -13.11
CA SER A 2 37.80 13.00 -11.72
C SER A 2 37.16 11.73 -11.17
N GLU A 3 37.94 10.83 -10.58
CA GLU A 3 37.40 9.78 -9.73
C GLU A 3 36.63 10.47 -8.60
N GLU A 4 35.30 10.49 -8.69
CA GLU A 4 34.46 10.98 -7.60
C GLU A 4 34.74 10.11 -6.37
N LYS A 5 35.13 10.75 -5.28
CA LYS A 5 35.41 10.06 -4.01
C LYS A 5 34.13 9.37 -3.55
N LEU A 6 34.13 8.04 -3.54
CA LEU A 6 33.04 7.23 -3.00
C LEU A 6 33.02 7.33 -1.47
N ILE A 7 31.82 7.28 -0.89
CA ILE A 7 31.58 7.34 0.54
C ILE A 7 31.50 5.91 1.09
N SER A 8 32.36 5.60 2.06
CA SER A 8 32.37 4.32 2.77
C SER A 8 31.29 4.23 3.85
N ILE A 9 30.99 3.03 4.32
CA ILE A 9 30.01 2.79 5.39
C ILE A 9 30.48 3.47 6.69
N GLU A 10 31.78 3.46 6.95
CA GLU A 10 32.37 4.08 8.14
C GLU A 10 32.16 5.61 8.14
N GLU A 11 32.19 6.24 6.96
CA GLU A 11 31.95 7.68 6.80
C GLU A 11 30.47 8.07 6.93
N LEU A 12 29.51 7.15 6.70
CA LEU A 12 28.07 7.44 6.75
C LEU A 12 27.63 8.00 8.11
N SER A 13 28.12 7.43 9.21
CA SER A 13 27.72 7.84 10.57
C SER A 13 28.04 9.31 10.87
N ALA A 14 29.08 9.86 10.24
CA ALA A 14 29.48 11.26 10.39
C ALA A 14 28.76 12.19 9.41
N LEU A 15 28.30 11.68 8.26
CA LEU A 15 27.72 12.46 7.17
C LEU A 15 26.18 12.47 7.17
N VAL A 16 25.54 11.45 7.73
CA VAL A 16 24.09 11.36 7.85
C VAL A 16 23.67 12.03 9.16
N PRO A 17 22.99 13.19 9.12
CA PRO A 17 22.54 13.84 10.35
C PRO A 17 21.54 12.93 11.07
N ALA A 18 21.66 12.89 12.41
CA ALA A 18 20.60 12.34 13.23
C ALA A 18 19.31 13.11 12.94
N ILE A 19 18.25 12.39 12.57
CA ILE A 19 16.93 13.03 12.50
C ILE A 19 16.56 13.40 13.93
N ALA A 20 16.08 14.62 14.13
CA ALA A 20 15.44 15.06 15.36
C ALA A 20 13.93 14.87 15.19
N PRO A 21 13.39 13.66 15.43
CA PRO A 21 11.99 13.35 15.17
C PRO A 21 11.04 14.29 15.92
N GLU A 22 11.44 14.83 17.08
CA GLU A 22 10.65 15.77 17.86
C GLU A 22 10.35 17.06 17.09
N GLN A 23 11.31 17.57 16.29
CA GLN A 23 11.13 18.79 15.50
C GLN A 23 10.14 18.57 14.36
N TRP A 24 10.26 17.43 13.69
CA TRP A 24 9.35 17.05 12.60
C TRP A 24 7.93 16.84 13.13
N VAL A 25 7.79 16.08 14.21
CA VAL A 25 6.48 15.81 14.83
C VAL A 25 5.86 17.11 15.34
N ALA A 26 6.64 18.03 15.91
CA ALA A 26 6.13 19.35 16.32
C ALA A 26 5.61 20.18 15.13
N HIS A 27 6.29 20.14 13.99
CA HIS A 27 5.82 20.79 12.76
C HIS A 27 4.51 20.17 12.27
N GLU A 28 4.44 18.84 12.12
CA GLU A 28 3.28 18.13 11.58
C GLU A 28 2.04 18.21 12.48
N THR A 29 2.24 18.14 13.79
CA THR A 29 1.13 18.22 14.76
C THR A 29 0.73 19.65 15.11
N GLY A 30 1.57 20.64 14.78
CA GLY A 30 1.40 22.04 15.20
C GLY A 30 1.56 22.24 16.72
N LEU A 31 2.08 21.24 17.44
CA LEU A 31 2.24 21.28 18.90
C LEU A 31 3.60 21.87 19.31
N PRO A 32 3.70 22.54 20.47
CA PRO A 32 4.96 23.04 20.97
C PRO A 32 6.01 21.93 21.12
N LEU A 33 7.22 22.16 20.60
CA LEU A 33 8.33 21.20 20.63
C LEU A 33 8.59 20.61 22.02
N ARG A 34 8.49 21.43 23.07
CA ARG A 34 8.67 20.99 24.46
C ARG A 34 7.64 19.93 24.87
N GLN A 35 6.38 20.07 24.45
CA GLN A 35 5.32 19.12 24.75
C GLN A 35 5.51 17.81 23.99
N VAL A 36 5.89 17.92 22.71
CA VAL A 36 6.22 16.76 21.86
C VAL A 36 7.39 15.97 22.43
N ALA A 37 8.50 16.63 22.74
CA ALA A 37 9.69 15.99 23.30
C ALA A 37 9.40 15.27 24.62
N ALA A 38 8.68 15.93 25.54
CA ALA A 38 8.29 15.32 26.82
C ALA A 38 7.36 14.11 26.63
N THR A 39 6.42 14.20 25.67
CA THR A 39 5.50 13.10 25.37
C THR A 39 6.22 11.91 24.74
N MET A 40 7.12 12.16 23.78
CA MET A 40 7.94 11.13 23.15
C MET A 40 8.85 10.43 24.16
N GLN A 41 9.48 11.18 25.07
CA GLN A 41 10.28 10.59 26.13
C GLN A 41 9.45 9.63 26.99
N LEU A 42 8.24 10.03 27.42
CA LEU A 42 7.36 9.15 28.20
C LEU A 42 6.94 7.89 27.42
N LEU A 43 6.68 8.03 26.12
CA LEU A 43 6.35 6.89 25.26
C LEU A 43 7.55 5.92 25.13
N ASP A 44 8.77 6.45 24.98
CA ASP A 44 10.00 5.67 24.90
C ASP A 44 10.34 4.96 26.23
N GLU A 45 9.94 5.56 27.35
CA GLU A 45 9.97 4.92 28.68
C GLU A 45 8.88 3.85 28.88
N GLY A 46 8.03 3.61 27.87
CA GLY A 46 6.98 2.59 27.86
C GLY A 46 5.64 3.04 28.45
N ALA A 47 5.44 4.34 28.69
CA ALA A 47 4.16 4.85 29.17
C ALA A 47 3.07 4.73 28.09
N THR A 48 1.86 4.33 28.48
CA THR A 48 0.73 4.20 27.55
C THR A 48 0.04 5.55 27.32
N VAL A 49 -0.65 5.70 26.18
CA VAL A 49 -1.42 6.91 25.86
C VAL A 49 -2.42 7.29 26.97
N PRO A 50 -3.24 6.36 27.52
CA PRO A 50 -4.15 6.69 28.62
C PRO A 50 -3.40 7.11 29.89
N PHE A 51 -2.25 6.49 30.17
CA PHE A 51 -1.44 6.84 31.33
C PHE A 51 -0.89 8.26 31.22
N ILE A 52 -0.33 8.62 30.06
CA ILE A 52 0.22 9.96 29.82
C ILE A 52 -0.88 11.02 29.94
N SER A 53 -1.98 10.82 29.22
CA SER A 53 -3.09 11.77 29.14
C SER A 53 -3.78 12.01 30.49
N ARG A 54 -3.74 11.02 31.39
CA ARG A 54 -4.37 11.09 32.71
C ARG A 54 -3.42 11.51 33.83
N TYR A 55 -2.21 10.98 33.86
CA TYR A 55 -1.29 11.08 35.00
C TYR A 55 0.01 11.84 34.73
N ARG A 56 0.22 12.33 33.50
CA ARG A 56 1.41 13.11 33.10
C ARG A 56 1.07 14.45 32.46
N LYS A 57 -0.11 15.00 32.77
CA LYS A 57 -0.59 16.29 32.24
C LYS A 57 0.39 17.44 32.46
N GLU A 58 1.02 17.52 33.62
CA GLU A 58 1.99 18.59 33.91
C GLU A 58 3.24 18.48 33.02
N ALA A 59 3.72 17.26 32.79
CA ALA A 59 4.89 16.99 31.96
C ALA A 59 4.61 17.28 30.48
N THR A 60 3.41 16.96 30.00
CA THR A 60 3.02 17.16 28.59
C THR A 60 2.36 18.52 28.32
N GLY A 61 2.09 19.33 29.35
CA GLY A 61 1.37 20.60 29.20
C GLY A 61 -0.13 20.44 28.94
N GLY A 62 -0.72 19.33 29.39
CA GLY A 62 -2.16 19.09 29.37
C GLY A 62 -2.70 18.42 28.11
N LEU A 63 -1.84 17.81 27.29
CA LEU A 63 -2.25 17.09 26.09
C LEU A 63 -3.26 15.98 26.41
N ASP A 64 -4.27 15.86 25.56
CA ASP A 64 -5.29 14.82 25.63
C ASP A 64 -4.87 13.55 24.87
N GLU A 65 -5.71 12.52 24.94
CA GLU A 65 -5.46 11.22 24.32
C GLU A 65 -5.35 11.29 22.79
N VAL A 66 -6.03 12.25 22.15
CA VAL A 66 -5.98 12.44 20.70
C VAL A 66 -4.61 13.01 20.30
N ALA A 67 -4.16 14.05 21.00
CA ALA A 67 -2.86 14.67 20.73
C ALA A 67 -1.69 13.72 21.03
N VAL A 68 -1.74 12.99 22.16
CA VAL A 68 -0.69 12.01 22.52
C VAL A 68 -0.64 10.85 21.52
N THR A 69 -1.81 10.37 21.05
CA THR A 69 -1.87 9.36 19.97
C THR A 69 -1.25 9.88 18.68
N SER A 70 -1.58 11.10 18.27
CA SER A 70 -1.02 11.73 17.08
C SER A 70 0.50 11.87 17.16
N ILE A 71 1.05 12.30 18.31
CA ILE A 71 2.50 12.35 18.54
C ILE A 71 3.14 10.97 18.39
N ARG A 72 2.55 9.93 19.01
CA ARG A 72 3.07 8.56 18.92
C ARG A 72 3.14 8.08 17.48
N ASP A 73 2.05 8.22 16.75
CA ASP A 73 1.92 7.70 15.38
C ASP A 73 2.87 8.46 14.43
N GLN A 74 2.95 9.79 14.53
CA GLN A 74 3.89 10.59 13.75
C GLN A 74 5.36 10.31 14.11
N ALA A 75 5.68 10.15 15.39
CA ALA A 75 7.03 9.79 15.82
C ALA A 75 7.45 8.43 15.27
N GLN A 76 6.53 7.46 15.24
CA GLN A 76 6.77 6.16 14.61
C GLN A 76 7.04 6.30 13.11
N GLU A 77 6.21 7.04 12.37
CA GLU A 77 6.39 7.25 10.92
C GLU A 77 7.75 7.88 10.60
N VAL A 78 8.18 8.90 11.36
CA VAL A 78 9.48 9.55 11.16
C VAL A 78 10.64 8.61 11.45
N ARG A 79 10.54 7.78 12.51
CA ARG A 79 11.56 6.78 12.85
C ARG A 79 11.67 5.71 11.75
N GLU A 80 10.55 5.19 11.27
CA GLU A 80 10.52 4.22 10.17
C GLU A 80 11.13 4.80 8.88
N PHE A 81 10.85 6.06 8.58
CA PHE A 81 11.47 6.78 7.45
C PHE A 81 12.99 6.90 7.63
N ALA A 82 13.43 7.32 8.82
CA ALA A 82 14.85 7.47 9.17
C ALA A 82 15.63 6.16 9.01
N ASP A 83 15.08 5.08 9.56
CA ASP A 83 15.68 3.75 9.52
C ASP A 83 15.71 3.22 8.09
N ARG A 84 14.65 3.45 7.31
CA ARG A 84 14.63 3.06 5.90
C ARG A 84 15.67 3.80 5.08
N ARG A 85 15.81 5.12 5.26
CA ARG A 85 16.85 5.92 4.60
C ARG A 85 18.25 5.41 4.93
N ARG A 86 18.52 5.11 6.19
CA ARG A 86 19.81 4.58 6.66
C ARG A 86 20.12 3.24 6.01
N SER A 87 19.18 2.29 6.06
CA SER A 87 19.33 0.97 5.44
C SER A 87 19.60 1.06 3.93
N ILE A 88 18.95 1.99 3.23
CA ILE A 88 19.21 2.26 1.81
C ILE A 88 20.63 2.77 1.61
N LEU A 89 21.05 3.79 2.35
CA LEU A 89 22.39 4.37 2.24
C LEU A 89 23.49 3.35 2.52
N GLU A 90 23.34 2.53 3.57
CA GLU A 90 24.23 1.42 3.89
C GLU A 90 24.32 0.44 2.71
N SER A 91 23.17 0.04 2.14
CA SER A 91 23.15 -0.88 1.00
C SER A 91 23.83 -0.31 -0.26
N VAL A 92 23.70 0.99 -0.52
CA VAL A 92 24.35 1.67 -1.66
C VAL A 92 25.85 1.84 -1.43
N ALA A 93 26.26 2.14 -0.19
CA ALA A 93 27.66 2.25 0.21
C ALA A 93 28.38 0.89 0.14
N GLU A 94 27.75 -0.20 0.60
CA GLU A 94 28.25 -1.58 0.46
C GLU A 94 28.54 -1.96 -1.00
N GLN A 95 27.80 -1.41 -1.95
CA GLN A 95 27.99 -1.65 -3.38
C GLN A 95 29.10 -0.79 -3.99
N GLY A 96 29.70 0.12 -3.22
CA GLY A 96 30.70 1.07 -3.72
C GLY A 96 30.13 2.05 -4.75
N LYS A 97 28.85 2.44 -4.60
CA LYS A 97 28.15 3.33 -5.54
C LYS A 97 27.74 4.67 -4.94
N LEU A 98 27.95 4.87 -3.64
CA LEU A 98 27.52 6.08 -2.96
C LEU A 98 28.47 7.25 -3.24
N THR A 99 28.03 8.19 -4.07
CA THR A 99 28.75 9.46 -4.32
C THR A 99 28.23 10.57 -3.40
N PRO A 100 28.98 11.66 -3.19
CA PRO A 100 28.51 12.81 -2.41
C PRO A 100 27.23 13.44 -2.96
N VAL A 101 27.09 13.47 -4.29
CA VAL A 101 25.87 13.96 -4.96
C VAL A 101 24.69 13.05 -4.64
N LEU A 102 24.87 11.73 -4.75
CA LEU A 102 23.82 10.77 -4.45
C LEU A 102 23.42 10.78 -2.96
N LEU A 103 24.39 10.94 -2.06
CA LEU A 103 24.12 11.14 -0.64
C LEU A 103 23.23 12.38 -0.42
N GLY A 104 23.57 13.51 -1.06
CA GLY A 104 22.76 14.73 -1.00
C GLY A 104 21.31 14.47 -1.41
N LEU A 105 21.08 13.79 -2.54
CA LEU A 105 19.74 13.44 -3.00
C LEU A 105 18.95 12.59 -1.99
N PHE A 106 19.58 11.60 -1.35
CA PHE A 106 18.92 10.81 -0.31
C PHE A 106 18.63 11.59 0.96
N LEU A 107 19.47 12.58 1.31
CA LEU A 107 19.26 13.44 2.48
C LEU A 107 18.15 14.45 2.25
N ASP A 108 18.03 14.97 1.02
CA ASP A 108 17.00 15.93 0.61
C ASP A 108 15.62 15.28 0.41
N ALA A 109 15.57 13.97 0.16
CA ALA A 109 14.32 13.25 0.00
C ALA A 109 13.44 13.36 1.25
N THR A 110 12.17 13.77 1.04
CA THR A 110 11.20 14.01 2.13
C THR A 110 10.11 12.95 2.20
N ARG A 111 9.99 12.10 1.17
CA ARG A 111 8.97 11.08 1.06
C ARG A 111 9.58 9.71 0.87
N ARG A 112 8.96 8.68 1.48
CA ARG A 112 9.41 7.29 1.34
C ARG A 112 9.46 6.84 -0.11
N THR A 113 8.50 7.27 -0.93
CA THR A 113 8.45 6.96 -2.36
C THR A 113 9.66 7.50 -3.12
N GLU A 114 10.12 8.70 -2.78
CA GLU A 114 11.30 9.33 -3.39
C GLU A 114 12.59 8.58 -3.01
N LEU A 115 12.72 8.14 -1.75
CA LEU A 115 13.81 7.26 -1.33
C LEU A 115 13.83 5.95 -2.11
N GLU A 116 12.66 5.32 -2.31
CA GLU A 116 12.58 4.06 -3.07
C GLU A 116 12.88 4.27 -4.56
N ASP A 117 12.45 5.38 -5.15
CA ASP A 117 12.76 5.72 -6.54
C ASP A 117 14.28 5.95 -6.73
N LEU A 118 14.92 6.70 -5.82
CA LEU A 118 16.38 6.90 -5.81
C LEU A 118 17.15 5.59 -5.58
N TYR A 119 16.60 4.68 -4.76
CA TYR A 119 17.22 3.39 -4.45
C TYR A 119 17.03 2.35 -5.57
N LEU A 120 16.09 2.55 -6.48
CA LEU A 120 15.69 1.56 -7.48
C LEU A 120 16.86 0.98 -8.31
N PRO A 121 17.86 1.77 -8.76
CA PRO A 121 19.01 1.25 -9.51
C PRO A 121 19.94 0.34 -8.68
N TYR A 122 19.95 0.51 -7.36
CA TYR A 122 20.84 -0.19 -6.43
C TYR A 122 20.16 -1.34 -5.69
N LYS A 123 18.84 -1.48 -5.87
CA LYS A 123 18.08 -2.56 -5.26
C LYS A 123 18.49 -3.88 -5.89
N ARG A 124 18.91 -4.85 -5.06
CA ARG A 124 19.24 -6.20 -5.53
C ARG A 124 18.03 -6.84 -6.22
N LYS A 125 18.14 -7.09 -7.53
CA LYS A 125 17.08 -7.67 -8.38
C LYS A 125 17.46 -9.09 -8.82
N ARG A 126 16.45 -9.87 -9.22
CA ARG A 126 16.70 -11.07 -10.04
C ARG A 126 17.31 -10.61 -11.36
N LEU A 127 18.23 -11.41 -11.92
CA LEU A 127 18.93 -11.12 -13.17
C LEU A 127 17.96 -10.64 -14.26
N THR A 128 18.00 -9.34 -14.58
CA THR A 128 17.07 -8.69 -15.52
C THR A 128 17.47 -8.96 -16.97
N ARG A 129 16.64 -8.54 -17.93
CA ARG A 129 17.03 -8.56 -19.34
C ARG A 129 18.22 -7.63 -19.60
N ALA A 130 18.24 -6.46 -18.94
CA ALA A 130 19.36 -5.54 -18.98
C ALA A 130 20.62 -6.14 -18.37
N ASP A 131 20.54 -6.82 -17.23
CA ASP A 131 21.72 -7.50 -16.63
C ASP A 131 22.30 -8.56 -17.56
N LYS A 132 21.45 -9.35 -18.20
CA LYS A 132 21.88 -10.33 -19.21
C LYS A 132 22.55 -9.64 -20.39
N ALA A 133 21.99 -8.55 -20.89
CA ALA A 133 22.58 -7.78 -21.98
C ALA A 133 23.92 -7.13 -21.60
N ARG A 134 24.07 -6.60 -20.38
CA ARG A 134 25.35 -6.11 -19.85
C ARG A 134 26.38 -7.23 -19.78
N GLY A 135 25.98 -8.42 -19.29
CA GLY A 135 26.82 -9.61 -19.26
C GLY A 135 27.28 -10.12 -20.65
N ARG A 136 26.56 -9.75 -21.71
CA ARG A 136 26.91 -10.00 -23.13
C ARG A 136 27.73 -8.86 -23.76
N GLY A 137 28.14 -7.87 -22.97
CA GLY A 137 28.94 -6.74 -23.46
C GLY A 137 28.18 -5.75 -24.34
N LEU A 138 26.86 -5.63 -24.19
CA LEU A 138 26.01 -4.73 -25.00
C LEU A 138 25.89 -3.31 -24.43
N GLU A 139 26.52 -3.04 -23.28
CA GLU A 139 26.48 -1.72 -22.63
C GLU A 139 27.06 -0.58 -23.49
N PRO A 140 28.18 -0.74 -24.22
CA PRO A 140 28.68 0.32 -25.11
C PRO A 140 27.67 0.70 -26.21
N LEU A 141 26.98 -0.29 -26.79
CA LEU A 141 25.92 -0.05 -27.76
C LEU A 141 24.73 0.69 -27.14
N ALA A 142 24.36 0.35 -25.90
CA ALA A 142 23.30 1.04 -25.16
C ALA A 142 23.66 2.52 -24.91
N LEU A 143 24.92 2.83 -24.58
CA LEU A 143 25.39 4.22 -24.42
C LEU A 143 25.25 5.02 -25.73
N VAL A 144 25.49 4.40 -26.89
CA VAL A 144 25.25 5.03 -28.20
C VAL A 144 23.75 5.31 -28.39
N LEU A 145 22.88 4.33 -28.10
CA LEU A 145 21.43 4.49 -28.22
C LEU A 145 20.86 5.58 -27.29
N LEU A 146 21.43 5.75 -26.10
CA LEU A 146 21.08 6.80 -25.14
C LEU A 146 21.65 8.19 -25.51
N GLY A 147 22.46 8.28 -26.58
CA GLY A 147 23.15 9.52 -26.96
C GLY A 147 24.26 9.93 -25.98
N GLN A 148 24.72 9.01 -25.14
CA GLN A 148 25.81 9.21 -24.18
C GLN A 148 27.18 8.86 -24.77
N ALA A 149 27.20 8.18 -25.92
CA ALA A 149 28.37 7.96 -26.74
C ALA A 149 28.09 8.39 -28.20
N PRO A 150 29.10 8.89 -28.94
CA PRO A 150 28.90 9.35 -30.31
C PRO A 150 28.57 8.17 -31.22
N LEU A 151 27.55 8.34 -32.08
CA LEU A 151 27.27 7.39 -33.15
C LEU A 151 28.44 7.41 -34.16
N PRO A 152 29.09 6.26 -34.43
CA PRO A 152 30.18 6.21 -35.39
C PRO A 152 29.73 6.61 -36.80
N ALA A 153 30.65 7.18 -37.58
CA ALA A 153 30.40 7.54 -38.98
C ALA A 153 29.99 6.34 -39.86
N SER A 154 30.34 5.12 -39.44
CA SER A 154 29.93 3.87 -40.09
C SER A 154 28.44 3.53 -39.94
N GLY A 155 27.70 4.25 -39.09
CA GLY A 155 26.28 4.02 -38.83
C GLY A 155 25.99 3.04 -37.70
N LEU A 156 24.71 2.95 -37.34
CA LEU A 156 24.23 2.17 -36.20
C LEU A 156 24.35 0.66 -36.46
N GLU A 157 24.01 0.21 -37.66
CA GLU A 157 24.06 -1.19 -38.04
C GLU A 157 25.49 -1.73 -37.99
N ALA A 158 26.46 -0.95 -38.45
CA ALA A 158 27.87 -1.31 -38.39
C ALA A 158 28.41 -1.33 -36.95
N GLU A 159 27.93 -0.42 -36.09
CA GLU A 159 28.28 -0.44 -34.67
C GLU A 159 27.67 -1.65 -33.97
N ALA A 160 26.38 -1.92 -34.18
CA ALA A 160 25.71 -3.10 -33.62
C ALA A 160 26.33 -4.42 -34.11
N ALA A 161 26.80 -4.49 -35.36
CA ALA A 161 27.50 -5.66 -35.90
C ALA A 161 28.79 -6.00 -35.13
N ARG A 162 29.45 -5.03 -34.50
CA ARG A 162 30.65 -5.27 -33.66
C ARG A 162 30.33 -6.01 -32.36
N HIS A 163 29.07 -5.96 -31.94
CA HIS A 163 28.58 -6.60 -30.73
C HIS A 163 27.91 -7.96 -31.00
N VAL A 164 27.89 -8.42 -32.26
CA VAL A 164 27.36 -9.75 -32.61
C VAL A 164 28.33 -10.82 -32.11
N ASN A 165 27.80 -11.70 -31.28
CA ASN A 165 28.55 -12.80 -30.69
C ASN A 165 27.61 -13.99 -30.45
N PRO A 166 27.50 -14.92 -31.42
CA PRO A 166 26.64 -16.10 -31.29
C PRO A 166 26.96 -16.95 -30.06
N ASP A 167 28.24 -17.01 -29.65
CA ASP A 167 28.67 -17.77 -28.47
C ASP A 167 28.21 -17.13 -27.15
N GLN A 168 27.78 -15.87 -27.18
CA GLN A 168 27.18 -15.15 -26.06
C GLN A 168 25.68 -14.92 -26.24
N ASP A 169 25.01 -15.73 -27.07
CA ASP A 169 23.57 -15.60 -27.34
C ASP A 169 23.19 -14.23 -27.94
N VAL A 170 24.06 -13.70 -28.80
CA VAL A 170 23.82 -12.52 -29.64
C VAL A 170 24.06 -12.90 -31.10
N PRO A 171 23.12 -13.64 -31.74
CA PRO A 171 23.35 -14.27 -33.05
C PRO A 171 23.44 -13.28 -34.23
N ASP A 172 22.82 -12.11 -34.10
CA ASP A 172 22.71 -11.13 -35.18
C ASP A 172 22.61 -9.68 -34.65
N VAL A 173 22.58 -8.72 -35.58
CA VAL A 173 22.49 -7.28 -35.31
C VAL A 173 21.21 -6.92 -34.55
N GLU A 174 20.09 -7.57 -34.87
CA GLU A 174 18.82 -7.29 -34.20
C GLU A 174 18.83 -7.76 -32.74
N ALA A 175 19.48 -8.89 -32.44
CA ALA A 175 19.70 -9.36 -31.08
C ALA A 175 20.61 -8.41 -30.30
N ALA A 176 21.66 -7.87 -30.92
CA ALA A 176 22.52 -6.86 -30.29
C ALA A 176 21.74 -5.58 -29.96
N LEU A 177 20.97 -5.07 -30.93
CA LEU A 177 20.11 -3.90 -30.73
C LEU A 177 18.99 -4.16 -29.71
N ALA A 178 18.37 -5.34 -29.70
CA ALA A 178 17.36 -5.71 -28.72
C ALA A 178 17.93 -5.74 -27.30
N GLY A 179 19.09 -6.36 -27.09
CA GLY A 179 19.74 -6.37 -25.78
C GLY A 179 20.20 -4.98 -25.33
N ALA A 180 20.72 -4.15 -26.24
CA ALA A 180 21.04 -2.76 -25.92
C ALA A 180 19.78 -1.95 -25.55
N ARG A 181 18.66 -2.17 -26.24
CA ARG A 181 17.35 -1.58 -25.89
C ARG A 181 16.85 -2.03 -24.52
N ASP A 182 17.05 -3.29 -24.14
CA ASP A 182 16.70 -3.78 -22.80
C ASP A 182 17.41 -2.99 -21.70
N ILE A 183 18.71 -2.67 -21.90
CA ILE A 183 19.49 -1.81 -21.00
C ILE A 183 18.92 -0.39 -20.97
N CYS A 184 18.67 0.19 -22.14
CA CYS A 184 18.14 1.54 -22.26
C CYS A 184 16.77 1.68 -21.59
N ALA A 185 15.88 0.69 -21.77
CA ALA A 185 14.55 0.70 -21.18
C ALA A 185 14.62 0.65 -19.64
N GLU A 186 15.56 -0.10 -19.07
CA GLU A 186 15.80 -0.10 -17.62
C GLU A 186 16.26 1.27 -17.14
N VAL A 187 17.27 1.88 -17.80
CA VAL A 187 17.77 3.23 -17.47
C VAL A 187 16.65 4.27 -17.52
N VAL A 188 15.81 4.23 -18.57
CA VAL A 188 14.64 5.12 -18.69
C VAL A 188 13.65 4.89 -17.57
N SER A 189 13.36 3.63 -17.22
CA SER A 189 12.37 3.29 -16.19
C SER A 189 12.76 3.69 -14.77
N GLU A 190 14.06 3.88 -14.54
CA GLU A 190 14.65 4.23 -13.25
C GLU A 190 14.88 5.74 -13.08
N HIS A 191 14.55 6.55 -14.10
CA HIS A 191 14.71 7.99 -14.02
C HIS A 191 13.72 8.61 -13.02
N VAL A 192 14.23 9.07 -11.86
CA VAL A 192 13.42 9.53 -10.71
C VAL A 192 12.37 10.58 -11.08
N ALA A 193 12.78 11.68 -11.71
CA ALA A 193 11.85 12.76 -12.07
C ALA A 193 10.78 12.33 -13.09
N LEU A 194 11.10 11.34 -13.92
CA LEU A 194 10.13 10.79 -14.88
C LEU A 194 9.09 9.94 -14.14
N ARG A 195 9.54 9.07 -13.22
CA ARG A 195 8.65 8.24 -12.40
C ARG A 195 7.67 9.10 -11.61
N GLU A 196 8.15 10.17 -10.98
CA GLU A 196 7.29 11.12 -10.28
C GLU A 196 6.24 11.76 -11.20
N ALA A 197 6.66 12.30 -12.34
CA ALA A 197 5.74 12.95 -13.28
C ALA A 197 4.71 11.97 -13.89
N LEU A 198 5.11 10.72 -14.17
CA LEU A 198 4.20 9.68 -14.64
C LEU A 198 3.26 9.23 -13.53
N ARG A 199 3.72 9.09 -12.29
CA ARG A 199 2.89 8.76 -11.13
C ARG A 199 1.80 9.80 -10.94
N ASP A 200 2.15 11.09 -10.98
CA ASP A 200 1.19 12.18 -10.83
C ASP A 200 0.20 12.25 -11.97
N TRP A 201 0.66 12.05 -13.21
CA TRP A 201 -0.23 11.94 -14.37
C TRP A 201 -1.20 10.77 -14.23
N MET A 202 -0.69 9.56 -13.96
CA MET A 202 -1.52 8.36 -13.78
C MET A 202 -2.52 8.56 -12.63
N ARG A 203 -2.11 9.17 -11.51
CA ARG A 203 -3.02 9.47 -10.38
C ARG A 203 -4.14 10.43 -10.78
N ALA A 204 -3.85 11.43 -11.61
CA ALA A 204 -4.80 12.45 -12.03
C ALA A 204 -5.77 11.99 -13.13
N SER A 205 -5.27 11.29 -14.15
CA SER A 205 -6.05 10.89 -15.32
C SER A 205 -6.46 9.41 -15.35
N GLY A 206 -5.87 8.59 -14.49
CA GLY A 206 -6.09 7.15 -14.49
C GLY A 206 -7.44 6.73 -13.96
N ARG A 207 -7.84 5.51 -14.34
CA ARG A 207 -9.06 4.85 -13.89
C ARG A 207 -8.74 3.51 -13.26
N LEU A 208 -9.35 3.24 -12.12
CA LEU A 208 -9.39 1.88 -11.56
C LEU A 208 -10.39 1.09 -12.38
N ALA A 209 -9.90 0.08 -13.10
CA ALA A 209 -10.72 -0.77 -13.94
C ALA A 209 -10.73 -2.21 -13.43
N SER A 210 -11.84 -2.91 -13.59
CA SER A 210 -11.92 -4.34 -13.35
C SER A 210 -12.73 -5.08 -14.40
N THR A 211 -12.26 -6.29 -14.72
CA THR A 211 -12.94 -7.23 -15.61
C THR A 211 -13.09 -8.59 -14.95
N VAL A 212 -14.17 -9.30 -15.24
CA VAL A 212 -14.33 -10.68 -14.78
C VAL A 212 -13.32 -11.61 -15.48
N ILE A 213 -12.74 -12.54 -14.72
CA ILE A 213 -11.87 -13.57 -15.30
C ILE A 213 -12.75 -14.55 -16.10
N ARG A 214 -12.40 -14.73 -17.38
CA ARG A 214 -13.12 -15.60 -18.31
C ARG A 214 -13.35 -17.00 -17.70
N GLY A 215 -14.61 -17.44 -17.69
CA GLY A 215 -15.03 -18.73 -17.16
C GLY A 215 -15.39 -18.73 -15.66
N LYS A 216 -15.27 -17.60 -14.97
CA LYS A 216 -15.64 -17.44 -13.55
C LYS A 216 -16.89 -16.60 -13.33
N GLU A 217 -17.68 -16.34 -14.37
CA GLU A 217 -18.81 -15.40 -14.33
C GLU A 217 -19.89 -15.82 -13.32
N THR A 218 -20.14 -17.13 -13.18
CA THR A 218 -21.11 -17.66 -12.20
C THR A 218 -20.58 -17.59 -10.77
N GLU A 219 -19.30 -17.90 -10.55
CA GLU A 219 -18.64 -17.81 -9.23
C GLU A 219 -18.52 -16.35 -8.77
N ALA A 220 -18.28 -15.44 -9.71
CA ALA A 220 -18.15 -14.02 -9.48
C ALA A 220 -19.51 -13.28 -9.38
N ALA A 221 -20.63 -13.99 -9.19
CA ALA A 221 -21.96 -13.40 -9.16
C ALA A 221 -22.13 -12.30 -8.09
N GLN A 222 -21.43 -12.43 -6.95
CA GLN A 222 -21.41 -11.41 -5.89
C GLN A 222 -20.68 -10.11 -6.29
N PHE A 223 -19.87 -10.15 -7.36
CA PHE A 223 -19.11 -9.02 -7.88
C PHE A 223 -19.64 -8.53 -9.24
N ARG A 224 -20.92 -8.80 -9.56
CA ARG A 224 -21.51 -8.50 -10.89
C ARG A 224 -21.32 -7.04 -11.32
N ASP A 225 -21.45 -6.11 -10.39
CA ASP A 225 -21.29 -4.67 -10.64
C ASP A 225 -19.85 -4.29 -11.05
N TYR A 226 -18.90 -5.21 -10.89
CA TYR A 226 -17.47 -5.04 -11.16
C TYR A 226 -16.95 -5.93 -12.30
N HIS A 227 -17.83 -6.58 -13.07
CA HIS A 227 -17.45 -7.44 -14.21
C HIS A 227 -16.94 -6.64 -15.42
N ASP A 228 -17.40 -5.40 -15.56
CA ASP A 228 -16.93 -4.40 -16.53
C ASP A 228 -17.09 -3.02 -15.89
N TYR A 229 -16.10 -2.65 -15.08
CA TYR A 229 -16.13 -1.46 -14.24
C TYR A 229 -14.91 -0.60 -14.49
N ALA A 230 -15.09 0.72 -14.55
CA ALA A 230 -14.00 1.68 -14.60
C ALA A 230 -14.40 2.99 -13.92
N GLU A 231 -13.60 3.48 -12.97
CA GLU A 231 -13.86 4.74 -12.26
C GLU A 231 -12.56 5.55 -12.03
N PRO A 232 -12.58 6.90 -12.09
CA PRO A 232 -11.37 7.70 -11.89
C PRO A 232 -10.68 7.45 -10.53
N LEU A 233 -9.36 7.24 -10.53
CA LEU A 233 -8.58 6.96 -9.30
C LEU A 233 -8.73 8.07 -8.24
N ALA A 234 -8.80 9.32 -8.70
CA ALA A 234 -8.91 10.48 -7.83
C ALA A 234 -10.22 10.53 -7.02
N ARG A 235 -11.27 9.84 -7.48
CA ARG A 235 -12.63 9.94 -6.90
C ARG A 235 -13.25 8.61 -6.48
N VAL A 236 -12.57 7.49 -6.72
CA VAL A 236 -13.11 6.17 -6.40
C VAL A 236 -13.37 6.02 -4.89
N PRO A 237 -14.61 5.69 -4.47
CA PRO A 237 -14.95 5.49 -3.06
C PRO A 237 -14.26 4.27 -2.45
N SER A 238 -13.95 4.36 -1.15
CA SER A 238 -13.22 3.31 -0.41
C SER A 238 -13.89 1.94 -0.45
N HIS A 239 -15.22 1.86 -0.28
CA HIS A 239 -15.94 0.58 -0.36
C HIS A 239 -15.83 -0.10 -1.74
N ARG A 240 -15.72 0.66 -2.84
CA ARG A 240 -15.55 0.10 -4.20
C ARG A 240 -14.12 -0.40 -4.41
N VAL A 241 -13.12 0.36 -3.95
CA VAL A 241 -11.71 -0.09 -3.94
C VAL A 241 -11.58 -1.43 -3.21
N LEU A 242 -12.20 -1.54 -2.03
CA LEU A 242 -12.17 -2.78 -1.25
C LEU A 242 -12.92 -3.93 -1.94
N ALA A 243 -14.05 -3.66 -2.59
CA ALA A 243 -14.81 -4.67 -3.31
C ALA A 243 -14.04 -5.25 -4.50
N VAL A 244 -13.43 -4.40 -5.34
CA VAL A 244 -12.64 -4.88 -6.49
C VAL A 244 -11.35 -5.57 -6.03
N ALA A 245 -10.68 -5.06 -4.99
CA ALA A 245 -9.50 -5.71 -4.42
C ALA A 245 -9.84 -7.09 -3.82
N ARG A 246 -11.02 -7.23 -3.19
CA ARG A 246 -11.51 -8.52 -2.71
C ARG A 246 -11.78 -9.49 -3.87
N GLY A 247 -12.46 -9.02 -4.92
CA GLY A 247 -12.72 -9.84 -6.11
C GLY A 247 -11.43 -10.31 -6.80
N GLU A 248 -10.39 -9.48 -6.82
CA GLU A 248 -9.08 -9.89 -7.32
C GLU A 248 -8.38 -10.91 -6.41
N ASN A 249 -8.38 -10.68 -5.09
CA ASN A 249 -7.77 -11.61 -4.12
C ASN A 249 -8.44 -12.99 -4.14
N GLU A 250 -9.76 -13.04 -4.38
CA GLU A 250 -10.52 -14.28 -4.61
C GLU A 250 -10.29 -14.86 -6.02
N GLN A 251 -9.44 -14.24 -6.84
CA GLN A 251 -9.12 -14.63 -8.22
C GLN A 251 -10.35 -14.68 -9.14
N LEU A 252 -11.33 -13.81 -8.91
CA LEU A 252 -12.58 -13.72 -9.68
C LEU A 252 -12.57 -12.54 -10.65
N LEU A 253 -11.90 -11.45 -10.26
CA LEU A 253 -11.70 -10.27 -11.08
C LEU A 253 -10.23 -10.09 -11.44
N ARG A 254 -10.00 -9.38 -12.53
CA ARG A 254 -8.72 -8.82 -12.92
C ARG A 254 -8.81 -7.30 -12.78
N VAL A 255 -7.91 -6.68 -12.02
CA VAL A 255 -7.98 -5.26 -11.69
C VAL A 255 -6.73 -4.54 -12.19
N HIS A 256 -6.91 -3.40 -12.84
CA HIS A 256 -5.82 -2.62 -13.44
C HIS A 256 -6.00 -1.11 -13.29
N VAL A 257 -4.94 -0.36 -13.59
CA VAL A 257 -5.01 1.09 -13.73
C VAL A 257 -4.88 1.44 -15.21
N GLU A 258 -5.99 1.92 -15.77
CA GLU A 258 -6.06 2.35 -17.16
C GLU A 258 -5.70 3.82 -17.29
N VAL A 259 -4.89 4.12 -18.30
CA VAL A 259 -4.53 5.48 -18.74
C VAL A 259 -4.51 5.53 -20.26
N GLU A 260 -4.59 6.74 -20.84
CA GLU A 260 -4.44 6.93 -22.28
C GLU A 260 -3.02 6.58 -22.72
N LYS A 261 -2.85 5.38 -23.28
CA LYS A 261 -1.54 4.81 -23.64
C LYS A 261 -0.79 5.68 -24.65
N ALA A 262 -1.51 6.34 -25.56
CA ALA A 262 -0.90 7.17 -26.60
C ALA A 262 -0.12 8.38 -26.03
N GLU A 263 -0.43 8.83 -24.81
CA GLU A 263 0.27 9.95 -24.18
C GLU A 263 1.62 9.56 -23.57
N ALA A 264 1.80 8.29 -23.19
CA ALA A 264 2.96 7.87 -22.38
C ALA A 264 4.31 8.08 -23.09
N PRO A 265 4.50 7.67 -24.36
CA PRO A 265 5.79 7.87 -25.05
C PRO A 265 6.18 9.35 -25.19
N ALA A 266 5.20 10.23 -25.38
CA ALA A 266 5.42 11.68 -25.48
C ALA A 266 5.82 12.28 -24.13
N ARG A 267 5.26 11.78 -23.02
CA ARG A 267 5.63 12.18 -21.66
C ARG A 267 7.05 11.73 -21.31
N ILE A 268 7.40 10.48 -21.64
CA ILE A 268 8.76 9.95 -21.44
C ILE A 268 9.78 10.82 -22.19
N GLN A 269 9.51 11.17 -23.45
CA GLN A 269 10.43 11.98 -24.27
C GLN A 269 10.80 13.32 -23.63
N ARG A 270 9.94 13.95 -22.82
CA ARG A 270 10.21 15.28 -22.23
C ARG A 270 11.37 15.27 -21.23
N PHE A 271 11.73 14.10 -20.71
CA PHE A 271 12.81 13.93 -19.74
C PHE A 271 14.15 13.60 -20.37
N PHE A 272 14.18 13.35 -21.68
CA PHE A 272 15.39 12.99 -22.41
C PHE A 272 15.60 13.92 -23.61
N PRO A 273 16.85 14.19 -23.99
CA PRO A 273 17.14 14.93 -25.21
C PRO A 273 16.46 14.31 -26.44
N THR A 274 16.18 15.14 -27.45
CA THR A 274 15.73 14.64 -28.75
C THR A 274 16.83 13.75 -29.34
N PRO A 275 16.53 12.48 -29.71
CA PRO A 275 17.54 11.59 -30.26
C PRO A 275 18.04 12.09 -31.62
N GLU A 276 19.27 11.72 -31.97
CA GLU A 276 19.76 11.88 -33.34
C GLU A 276 18.79 11.20 -34.32
N PRO A 277 18.49 11.79 -35.51
CA PRO A 277 17.54 11.20 -36.46
C PRO A 277 17.80 9.73 -36.81
N ARG A 278 19.07 9.30 -36.84
CA ARG A 278 19.46 7.91 -37.10
C ARG A 278 19.09 6.94 -35.98
N LEU A 279 18.95 7.45 -34.75
CA LEU A 279 18.57 6.68 -33.56
C LEU A 279 17.08 6.78 -33.25
N ALA A 280 16.32 7.64 -33.94
CA ALA A 280 14.92 7.94 -33.63
C ALA A 280 14.04 6.69 -33.53
N ARG A 281 14.19 5.74 -34.47
CA ARG A 281 13.44 4.47 -34.44
C ARG A 281 13.79 3.61 -33.23
N GLN A 282 15.08 3.52 -32.87
CA GLN A 282 15.49 2.75 -31.69
C GLN A 282 14.94 3.41 -30.42
N TRP A 283 14.98 4.73 -30.35
CA TRP A 283 14.46 5.48 -29.21
C TRP A 283 12.94 5.37 -29.04
N GLU A 284 12.18 5.27 -30.12
CA GLU A 284 10.75 4.94 -30.07
C GLU A 284 10.52 3.58 -29.40
N LEU A 285 11.22 2.54 -29.86
CA LEU A 285 11.14 1.19 -29.31
C LEU A 285 11.57 1.13 -27.83
N ILE A 286 12.59 1.91 -27.44
CA ILE A 286 13.05 2.00 -26.04
C ILE A 286 11.97 2.58 -25.15
N ARG A 287 11.33 3.70 -25.55
CA ARG A 287 10.30 4.35 -24.74
C ARG A 287 9.04 3.52 -24.61
N GLU A 288 8.63 2.84 -25.68
CA GLU A 288 7.50 1.92 -25.66
C GLU A 288 7.75 0.74 -24.71
N ASP A 289 8.91 0.10 -24.80
CA ASP A 289 9.27 -1.03 -23.94
C ASP A 289 9.44 -0.58 -22.47
N ALA A 290 10.09 0.56 -22.23
CA ALA A 290 10.20 1.15 -20.89
C ALA A 290 8.82 1.41 -20.28
N TRP A 291 7.86 1.90 -21.07
CA TRP A 291 6.49 2.13 -20.62
C TRP A 291 5.77 0.82 -20.29
N GLU A 292 5.58 -0.05 -21.28
CA GLU A 292 4.71 -1.23 -21.16
C GLU A 292 5.27 -2.28 -20.20
N ARG A 293 6.60 -2.48 -20.18
CA ARG A 293 7.21 -3.55 -19.41
C ARG A 293 7.60 -3.14 -17.99
N LEU A 294 7.98 -1.88 -17.77
CA LEU A 294 8.66 -1.47 -16.54
C LEU A 294 7.91 -0.36 -15.80
N LEU A 295 7.64 0.78 -16.46
CA LEU A 295 7.04 1.95 -15.82
C LEU A 295 5.57 1.72 -15.49
N HIS A 296 4.73 1.34 -16.46
CA HIS A 296 3.30 1.17 -16.23
C HIS A 296 2.98 0.10 -15.18
N PRO A 297 3.52 -1.13 -15.24
CA PRO A 297 3.22 -2.15 -14.22
C PRO A 297 3.72 -1.77 -12.82
N GLY A 298 4.88 -1.11 -12.73
CA GLY A 298 5.44 -0.65 -11.47
C GLY A 298 4.60 0.46 -10.84
N LEU A 299 4.26 1.49 -11.62
CA LEU A 299 3.46 2.62 -11.17
C LEU A 299 2.00 2.23 -10.90
N GLU A 300 1.43 1.32 -11.69
CA GLU A 300 0.11 0.74 -11.41
C GLU A 300 0.11 0.06 -10.04
N SER A 301 1.10 -0.80 -9.77
CA SER A 301 1.19 -1.50 -8.48
C SER A 301 1.33 -0.54 -7.30
N GLU A 302 2.11 0.54 -7.46
CA GLU A 302 2.24 1.61 -6.47
C GLU A 302 0.91 2.31 -6.21
N LEU A 303 0.24 2.80 -7.26
CA LEU A 303 -1.03 3.52 -7.14
C LEU A 303 -2.16 2.65 -6.57
N ARG A 304 -2.20 1.37 -6.94
CA ARG A 304 -3.17 0.42 -6.39
C ARG A 304 -2.95 0.18 -4.90
N ARG A 305 -1.70 0.10 -4.45
CA ARG A 305 -1.36 0.01 -3.03
C ARG A 305 -1.77 1.28 -2.28
N GLU A 306 -1.45 2.46 -2.81
CA GLU A 306 -1.87 3.75 -2.24
C GLU A 306 -3.39 3.85 -2.08
N LEU A 307 -4.14 3.43 -3.11
CA LEU A 307 -5.60 3.40 -3.07
C LEU A 307 -6.14 2.43 -2.01
N LYS A 308 -5.52 1.24 -1.90
CA LYS A 308 -5.91 0.24 -0.91
C LYS A 308 -5.64 0.73 0.51
N ASP A 309 -4.47 1.30 0.76
CA ASP A 309 -4.09 1.85 2.07
C ASP A 309 -5.05 2.97 2.48
N ARG A 310 -5.41 3.86 1.55
CA ARG A 310 -6.41 4.91 1.78
C ARG A 310 -7.78 4.31 2.12
N ALA A 311 -8.22 3.31 1.35
CA ALA A 311 -9.52 2.68 1.54
C ALA A 311 -9.61 1.91 2.86
N ASP A 312 -8.54 1.24 3.27
CA ASP A 312 -8.44 0.56 4.56
C ASP A 312 -8.51 1.55 5.72
N ARG A 313 -7.77 2.65 5.66
CA ARG A 313 -7.80 3.69 6.70
C ARG A 313 -9.21 4.25 6.91
N GLU A 314 -9.93 4.53 5.83
CA GLU A 314 -11.32 5.02 5.91
C GLU A 314 -12.26 3.96 6.49
N ALA A 315 -12.18 2.71 6.03
CA ALA A 315 -13.03 1.63 6.54
C ALA A 315 -12.75 1.34 8.02
N ILE A 316 -11.47 1.32 8.43
CA ILE A 316 -11.07 1.14 9.83
C ILE A 316 -11.61 2.28 10.68
N ALA A 317 -11.55 3.54 10.22
CA ALA A 317 -12.09 4.67 10.97
C ALA A 317 -13.60 4.52 11.23
N ILE A 318 -14.37 4.04 10.24
CA ILE A 318 -15.80 3.72 10.41
C ILE A 318 -15.99 2.62 11.44
N PHE A 319 -15.22 1.53 11.38
CA PHE A 319 -15.33 0.43 12.35
C PHE A 319 -14.94 0.87 13.77
N VAL A 320 -13.92 1.71 13.91
CA VAL A 320 -13.54 2.30 15.20
C VAL A 320 -14.67 3.14 15.78
N GLY A 321 -15.35 3.96 14.95
CA GLY A 321 -16.53 4.71 15.34
C GLY A 321 -17.65 3.80 15.86
N ASN A 322 -18.04 2.80 15.06
CA ASN A 322 -19.09 1.84 15.41
C ASN A 322 -18.77 1.06 16.69
N LEU A 323 -17.52 0.61 16.84
CA LEU A 323 -17.08 -0.12 18.03
C LEU A 323 -17.09 0.78 19.27
N ARG A 324 -16.65 2.04 19.13
CA ARG A 324 -16.69 3.01 20.23
C ARG A 324 -18.11 3.25 20.70
N GLU A 325 -19.06 3.43 19.80
CA GLU A 325 -20.48 3.59 20.15
C GLU A 325 -21.03 2.36 20.89
N LEU A 326 -20.67 1.16 20.43
CA LEU A 326 -21.08 -0.08 21.09
C LEU A 326 -20.51 -0.20 22.52
N LEU A 327 -19.22 0.11 22.70
CA LEU A 327 -18.55 0.05 24.00
C LEU A 327 -19.03 1.14 24.98
N MET A 328 -19.44 2.29 24.45
CA MET A 328 -19.93 3.43 25.24
C MET A 328 -21.46 3.42 25.44
N SER A 329 -22.14 2.40 24.92
CA SER A 329 -23.59 2.26 25.06
C SER A 329 -23.97 2.16 26.54
N PRO A 330 -25.05 2.83 26.99
CA PRO A 330 -25.47 2.79 28.38
C PRO A 330 -25.69 1.35 28.85
N PRO A 331 -25.06 0.92 29.97
CA PRO A 331 -25.31 -0.41 30.48
C PRO A 331 -26.75 -0.53 30.98
N LEU A 332 -27.40 -1.67 30.70
CA LEU A 332 -28.76 -1.97 31.17
C LEU A 332 -28.88 -1.94 32.71
N GLY A 333 -27.77 -2.14 33.42
CA GLY A 333 -27.70 -2.25 34.87
C GLY A 333 -27.96 -3.67 35.37
N ALA A 334 -28.13 -3.80 36.69
CA ALA A 334 -28.30 -5.09 37.36
C ALA A 334 -29.75 -5.62 37.22
N LYS A 335 -30.07 -6.20 36.07
CA LYS A 335 -31.38 -6.82 35.78
C LYS A 335 -31.23 -8.30 35.47
N ARG A 336 -32.25 -9.10 35.78
CA ARG A 336 -32.34 -10.49 35.30
C ARG A 336 -32.69 -10.49 33.82
N VAL A 337 -31.81 -11.05 32.99
CA VAL A 337 -31.89 -10.95 31.52
C VAL A 337 -32.07 -12.32 30.90
N MET A 338 -33.01 -12.43 29.95
CA MET A 338 -33.05 -13.52 28.98
C MET A 338 -32.38 -13.05 27.68
N ALA A 339 -31.34 -13.75 27.23
CA ALA A 339 -30.70 -13.52 25.95
C ALA A 339 -31.20 -14.54 24.92
N LEU A 340 -31.65 -14.04 23.78
CA LEU A 340 -32.07 -14.81 22.62
C LEU A 340 -31.03 -14.59 21.51
N ASP A 341 -30.35 -15.66 21.10
CA ASP A 341 -29.51 -15.70 19.91
C ASP A 341 -30.29 -16.37 18.77
N PRO A 342 -30.85 -15.58 17.83
CA PRO A 342 -31.75 -16.07 16.80
C PRO A 342 -31.12 -17.07 15.82
N GLY A 343 -31.97 -17.88 15.20
CA GLY A 343 -31.56 -18.77 14.13
C GLY A 343 -32.71 -19.54 13.51
N PHE A 344 -32.58 -19.85 12.22
CA PHE A 344 -33.50 -20.70 11.47
C PHE A 344 -33.18 -22.19 11.72
N ARG A 345 -32.31 -22.78 10.89
CA ARG A 345 -31.99 -24.21 10.90
C ARG A 345 -31.45 -24.73 12.23
N THR A 346 -30.64 -23.94 12.93
CA THR A 346 -30.03 -24.34 14.22
C THR A 346 -30.90 -23.99 15.42
N GLY A 347 -32.08 -23.40 15.20
CA GLY A 347 -32.94 -22.87 16.26
C GLY A 347 -32.40 -21.58 16.89
N CYS A 348 -33.22 -20.99 17.75
CA CYS A 348 -32.90 -19.86 18.60
C CYS A 348 -32.42 -20.36 19.97
N LYS A 349 -31.26 -19.87 20.42
CA LYS A 349 -30.67 -20.25 21.71
C LYS A 349 -31.10 -19.24 22.74
N VAL A 350 -31.67 -19.74 23.83
CA VAL A 350 -32.13 -18.97 24.98
C VAL A 350 -31.14 -19.18 26.11
N ALA A 351 -30.66 -18.09 26.72
CA ALA A 351 -29.89 -18.13 27.95
C ALA A 351 -30.52 -17.16 28.97
N VAL A 352 -30.51 -17.52 30.25
CA VAL A 352 -31.01 -16.67 31.33
C VAL A 352 -29.88 -16.37 32.30
N LEU A 353 -29.72 -15.08 32.62
CA LEU A 353 -28.73 -14.55 33.53
C LEU A 353 -29.42 -13.87 34.71
N ASN A 354 -28.85 -13.99 35.91
CA ASN A 354 -29.32 -13.21 37.06
C ASN A 354 -28.87 -11.73 36.98
N ALA A 355 -29.25 -10.92 37.96
CA ALA A 355 -28.90 -9.49 38.03
C ALA A 355 -27.40 -9.19 38.09
N GLN A 356 -26.57 -10.19 38.45
CA GLN A 356 -25.11 -10.08 38.51
C GLN A 356 -24.43 -10.61 37.23
N GLY A 357 -25.20 -11.05 36.23
CA GLY A 357 -24.68 -11.68 35.01
C GLY A 357 -24.30 -13.16 35.18
N THR A 358 -24.64 -13.79 36.31
CA THR A 358 -24.40 -15.23 36.50
C THR A 358 -25.39 -16.04 35.66
N PHE A 359 -24.88 -17.02 34.94
CA PHE A 359 -25.68 -17.96 34.17
C PHE A 359 -26.60 -18.80 35.07
N LEU A 360 -27.88 -18.88 34.70
CA LEU A 360 -28.90 -19.65 35.42
C LEU A 360 -29.37 -20.87 34.61
N ALA A 361 -29.75 -20.65 33.35
CA ALA A 361 -30.35 -21.70 32.52
C ALA A 361 -30.17 -21.40 31.03
N HIS A 362 -30.28 -22.44 30.21
CA HIS A 362 -30.34 -22.31 28.75
C HIS A 362 -31.34 -23.28 28.14
N LYS A 363 -31.77 -22.97 26.91
CA LYS A 363 -32.58 -23.88 26.09
C LYS A 363 -32.40 -23.56 24.62
N THR A 364 -32.63 -24.54 23.74
CA THR A 364 -32.77 -24.29 22.31
C THR A 364 -34.24 -24.45 21.92
N ILE A 365 -34.79 -23.46 21.24
CA ILE A 365 -36.16 -23.44 20.72
C ILE A 365 -36.13 -23.32 19.20
N TYR A 366 -37.17 -23.79 18.53
CA TYR A 366 -37.22 -23.79 17.06
C TYR A 366 -38.47 -23.06 16.54
N PRO A 367 -38.64 -21.75 16.82
CA PRO A 367 -39.84 -21.02 16.41
C PRO A 367 -39.94 -20.86 14.89
N HIS A 368 -38.81 -20.91 14.17
CA HIS A 368 -38.73 -20.59 12.75
C HIS A 368 -38.56 -21.82 11.87
N PRO A 369 -38.75 -21.71 10.53
CA PRO A 369 -38.42 -22.77 9.60
C PRO A 369 -36.98 -23.29 9.80
N PRO A 370 -36.74 -24.61 9.62
CA PRO A 370 -37.65 -25.59 9.01
C PRO A 370 -38.59 -26.31 9.98
N ARG A 371 -38.51 -26.08 11.29
CA ARG A 371 -39.35 -26.79 12.29
C ARG A 371 -40.61 -26.04 12.65
N GLU A 372 -40.52 -24.70 12.70
CA GLU A 372 -41.68 -23.80 12.87
C GLU A 372 -42.54 -24.12 14.11
N GLU A 373 -41.89 -24.50 15.21
CA GLU A 373 -42.51 -24.89 16.49
C GLU A 373 -42.88 -23.66 17.35
N VAL A 374 -43.58 -22.69 16.76
CA VAL A 374 -43.87 -21.36 17.37
C VAL A 374 -44.55 -21.48 18.74
N GLU A 375 -45.66 -22.22 18.83
CA GLU A 375 -46.41 -22.34 20.08
C GLU A 375 -45.61 -23.01 21.20
N PHE A 376 -44.79 -24.00 20.85
CA PHE A 376 -43.95 -24.69 21.81
C PHE A 376 -42.84 -23.75 22.32
N ALA A 377 -42.20 -23.03 21.40
CA ALA A 377 -41.19 -22.02 21.73
C ALA A 377 -41.76 -20.94 22.67
N GLN A 378 -42.96 -20.42 22.38
CA GLN A 378 -43.65 -19.43 23.22
C GLN A 378 -43.89 -19.96 24.64
N LYS A 379 -44.40 -21.19 24.79
CA LYS A 379 -44.63 -21.81 26.11
C LYS A 379 -43.33 -21.96 26.90
N ILE A 380 -42.24 -22.31 26.23
CA ILE A 380 -40.93 -22.43 26.87
C ILE A 380 -40.41 -21.07 27.34
N VAL A 381 -40.48 -20.05 26.49
CA VAL A 381 -40.04 -18.69 26.83
C VAL A 381 -40.86 -18.14 28.00
N ALA A 382 -42.20 -18.24 27.94
CA ALA A 382 -43.09 -17.79 29.02
C ALA A 382 -42.76 -18.47 30.35
N ARG A 383 -42.61 -19.81 30.35
CA ARG A 383 -42.22 -20.55 31.55
C ARG A 383 -40.89 -20.07 32.12
N MET A 384 -39.88 -19.85 31.28
CA MET A 384 -38.56 -19.40 31.74
C MET A 384 -38.59 -17.96 32.26
N ILE A 385 -39.43 -17.09 31.69
CA ILE A 385 -39.66 -15.73 32.20
C ILE A 385 -40.22 -15.80 33.63
N ASP A 386 -41.24 -16.62 33.86
CA ASP A 386 -41.88 -16.77 35.17
C ASP A 386 -40.93 -17.45 36.19
N GLU A 387 -40.26 -18.53 35.80
CA GLU A 387 -39.39 -19.32 36.68
C GLU A 387 -38.20 -18.50 37.19
N TYR A 388 -37.58 -17.69 36.32
CA TYR A 388 -36.39 -16.89 36.66
C TYR A 388 -36.68 -15.41 36.92
N GLN A 389 -37.95 -15.00 36.87
CA GLN A 389 -38.39 -13.62 37.10
C GLN A 389 -37.63 -12.63 36.20
N VAL A 390 -37.60 -12.92 34.90
CA VAL A 390 -36.88 -12.13 33.89
C VAL A 390 -37.46 -10.72 33.79
N GLU A 391 -36.58 -9.71 33.77
CA GLU A 391 -36.95 -8.29 33.72
C GLU A 391 -36.68 -7.65 32.36
N SER A 392 -35.85 -8.27 31.53
CA SER A 392 -35.48 -7.77 30.21
C SER A 392 -35.09 -8.91 29.28
N ILE A 393 -35.43 -8.78 28.00
CA ILE A 393 -35.06 -9.73 26.96
C ILE A 393 -34.12 -9.02 25.98
N ALA A 394 -32.95 -9.60 25.76
CA ALA A 394 -32.00 -9.15 24.75
C ALA A 394 -32.10 -10.07 23.54
N VAL A 395 -32.31 -9.49 22.35
CA VAL A 395 -32.42 -10.25 21.09
C VAL A 395 -31.24 -9.88 20.19
N GLY A 396 -30.51 -10.90 19.72
CA GLY A 396 -29.41 -10.69 18.78
C GLY A 396 -29.92 -10.18 17.42
N SER A 397 -29.27 -9.19 16.85
CA SER A 397 -29.64 -8.58 15.55
C SER A 397 -29.17 -9.40 14.33
N GLY A 398 -28.90 -10.69 14.52
CA GLY A 398 -28.36 -11.58 13.49
C GLY A 398 -29.43 -12.20 12.59
N THR A 399 -29.07 -13.29 11.93
CA THR A 399 -29.99 -14.09 11.11
C THR A 399 -31.21 -14.53 11.92
N ALA A 400 -32.41 -14.31 11.38
CA ALA A 400 -33.71 -14.54 12.04
C ALA A 400 -34.03 -13.58 13.20
N GLY A 401 -33.28 -12.47 13.35
CA GLY A 401 -33.48 -11.50 14.43
C GLY A 401 -34.86 -10.85 14.39
N ARG A 402 -35.28 -10.38 13.21
CA ARG A 402 -36.57 -9.71 13.01
C ARG A 402 -37.78 -10.62 13.26
N GLU A 403 -37.64 -11.91 12.97
CA GLU A 403 -38.69 -12.90 13.19
C GLU A 403 -38.75 -13.32 14.66
N THR A 404 -37.64 -13.21 15.39
CA THR A 404 -37.54 -13.58 16.81
C THR A 404 -37.99 -12.45 17.73
N GLU A 405 -37.73 -11.20 17.35
CA GLU A 405 -38.32 -9.99 17.94
C GLU A 405 -39.84 -9.94 17.68
#